data_AF-A0A9X1R0A8-F1
#
_entry.id   AF-A0A9X1R0A8-F1
#
_cell.length_a   1.000
_cell.length_b   1.000
_cell.length_c   1.000
_cell.angle_alpha   90.00
_cell.angle_beta   90.00
_cell.angle_gamma   90.00
#
_symmetry.space_group_name_H-M   'P 1'
#
loop_
_entity.id
_entity.type
_entity.pdbx_description
1 polymer ?
#
loop_
_entity_poly.entity_id
_entity_poly.type
_entity_poly.pdbx_seq_one_letter_code
_entity_poly.pdbx_strand_id
1 'polypeptide(L)'
;TCADVGPNTITLTVTDVNGNVSTCTTVVTVEDNVAPVANCAAPFTIQLDATGNASITVGDIDAGSTDACGIATTTIDKSTFTCADVGPNTITLTVTDVNGNV
;
A
#
# COMPACT_ATOMS: atom_id res chain seq x y z
N THR A 1 -8.23 2.70 15.12
CA THR A 1 -7.00 2.03 14.65
C THR A 1 -7.26 1.45 13.27
N CYS A 2 -6.25 0.98 12.54
CA CYS A 2 -6.50 0.33 11.24
C CYS A 2 -7.33 -0.98 11.36
N ALA A 3 -7.36 -1.59 12.55
CA ALA A 3 -8.25 -2.72 12.83
C ALA A 3 -9.74 -2.35 12.79
N ASP A 4 -10.07 -1.05 12.87
CA ASP A 4 -11.44 -0.56 12.81
C ASP A 4 -11.84 -0.16 11.37
N VAL A 5 -10.94 -0.25 10.38
CA VAL A 5 -11.30 0.10 8.98
C VAL A 5 -12.33 -0.88 8.46
N GLY A 6 -13.39 -0.35 7.85
CA GLY A 6 -14.58 -1.08 7.43
C GLY A 6 -15.80 -0.82 8.34
N PRO A 7 -16.84 -1.66 8.23
CA PRO A 7 -18.09 -1.46 8.96
C PRO A 7 -17.98 -1.92 10.42
N ASN A 8 -18.31 -1.03 11.35
CA ASN A 8 -18.34 -1.29 12.79
C ASN A 8 -19.77 -1.14 13.31
N THR A 9 -20.32 -2.20 13.89
CA THR A 9 -21.67 -2.16 14.48
C THR A 9 -21.60 -1.65 15.91
N ILE A 10 -22.24 -0.53 16.19
CA ILE A 10 -22.33 0.09 17.52
C ILE A 10 -23.74 -0.11 18.07
N THR A 11 -23.84 -0.49 19.35
CA THR A 11 -25.11 -0.63 20.07
C THR A 11 -25.24 0.47 21.11
N LEU A 12 -26.25 1.32 20.97
CA LEU A 12 -26.67 2.25 22.00
C LEU A 12 -27.61 1.51 22.95
N THR A 13 -27.30 1.52 24.24
CA THR A 13 -28.15 1.00 25.31
C THR A 13 -28.58 2.14 26.20
N VAL A 14 -29.89 2.31 26.39
CA VAL A 14 -30.46 3.27 27.35
C VAL A 14 -31.13 2.50 28.48
N THR A 15 -30.93 2.96 29.72
CA THR A 15 -31.54 2.40 30.92
C THR A 15 -32.22 3.52 31.69
N ASP A 16 -33.50 3.38 32.02
CA ASP A 16 -34.21 4.37 32.83
C ASP A 16 -33.95 4.18 34.34
N VAL A 17 -34.45 5.12 35.14
CA VAL A 17 -34.28 5.09 36.62
C VAL A 17 -34.96 3.91 37.29
N ASN A 18 -35.87 3.22 36.58
CA ASN A 18 -36.57 2.04 37.04
C ASN A 18 -35.90 0.73 36.55
N GLY A 19 -34.80 0.82 35.80
CA GLY A 19 -34.05 -0.32 35.29
C GLY A 19 -34.57 -0.89 33.97
N ASN A 20 -35.53 -0.25 33.30
CA ASN A 20 -35.96 -0.68 31.97
C ASN A 20 -34.88 -0.38 30.94
N VAL A 21 -34.62 -1.33 30.03
CA VAL A 21 -33.56 -1.21 29.02
C VAL A 21 -34.16 -1.17 27.62
N SER A 22 -33.62 -0.29 26.76
CA SER A 22 -33.86 -0.29 25.32
C SER A 22 -32.55 -0.18 24.57
N THR A 23 -32.46 -0.80 23.39
CA THR A 23 -31.25 -0.81 22.56
C THR A 23 -31.53 -0.45 21.11
N CYS A 24 -30.58 0.22 20.47
CA CYS A 24 -30.59 0.52 19.04
C CYS A 24 -29.20 0.25 18.45
N THR A 25 -29.14 -0.34 17.25
CA THR A 25 -27.87 -0.58 16.54
C THR A 25 -27.71 0.36 15.36
N THR A 26 -26.48 0.77 15.10
CA THR A 26 -26.10 1.51 13.89
C THR A 26 -24.75 1.01 13.38
N VAL A 27 -24.47 1.21 12.10
CA VAL A 27 -23.18 0.87 11.50
C VAL A 27 -22.41 2.15 11.24
N VAL A 28 -21.18 2.22 11.76
CA VAL A 28 -20.20 3.26 11.46
C VAL A 28 -19.16 2.66 10.54
N THR A 29 -19.04 3.17 9.32
CA THR A 29 -17.98 2.78 8.40
C THR A 29 -16.79 3.70 8.61
N VAL A 30 -15.64 3.12 8.93
CA VAL A 30 -14.35 3.83 8.96
C VAL A 30 -13.64 3.55 7.65
N GLU A 31 -13.13 4.60 7.01
CA GLU A 31 -12.41 4.50 5.74
C GLU A 31 -10.94 4.84 5.95
N ASP A 32 -10.08 4.18 5.17
CA ASP A 32 -8.72 4.66 4.94
C ASP A 32 -8.62 5.17 3.50
N ASN A 33 -8.33 6.46 3.37
CA ASN A 33 -8.20 7.18 2.11
C ASN A 33 -6.79 7.80 1.98
N VAL A 34 -5.83 7.40 2.81
CA VAL A 34 -4.47 7.91 2.79
C VAL A 34 -3.64 7.03 1.86
N ALA A 35 -3.05 7.64 0.84
CA ALA A 35 -2.16 6.91 -0.07
C ALA A 35 -0.84 6.53 0.60
N PRO A 36 -0.23 5.39 0.20
CA PRO A 36 1.07 4.97 0.69
C PRO A 36 2.17 5.96 0.27
N VAL A 37 3.28 5.96 1.01
CA VAL A 37 4.50 6.69 0.65
C VAL A 37 5.47 5.74 -0.03
N ALA A 38 5.67 5.93 -1.33
CA ALA A 38 6.68 5.21 -2.10
C ALA A 38 8.09 5.77 -1.81
N ASN A 39 8.95 4.95 -1.23
CA ASN A 39 10.34 5.29 -0.95
C ASN A 39 11.24 4.60 -1.98
N CYS A 40 11.73 5.33 -2.97
CA CYS A 40 12.62 4.78 -4.00
C CYS A 40 14.08 4.79 -3.54
N ALA A 41 14.82 3.75 -3.88
CA ALA A 41 16.27 3.70 -3.75
C ALA A 41 16.93 4.81 -4.58
N ALA A 42 18.13 5.23 -4.16
CA ALA A 42 18.94 6.14 -4.95
C ALA A 42 19.26 5.53 -6.34
N PRO A 43 19.47 6.34 -7.37
CA PRO A 43 19.85 5.83 -8.69
C PRO A 43 21.05 4.88 -8.60
N PHE A 44 20.96 3.74 -9.29
CA PHE A 44 22.01 2.74 -9.35
C PHE A 44 22.25 2.28 -10.78
N THR A 45 23.32 1.52 -10.98
CA THR A 45 23.70 0.99 -12.28
C THR A 45 23.71 -0.53 -12.25
N ILE A 46 23.04 -1.14 -13.22
CA ILE A 46 23.14 -2.57 -13.51
C ILE A 46 24.01 -2.78 -14.76
N GLN A 47 24.64 -3.94 -14.86
CA GLN A 47 25.45 -4.30 -16.01
C GLN A 47 24.74 -5.37 -16.82
N LEU A 48 24.72 -5.20 -18.14
CA LEU A 48 24.28 -6.26 -19.06
C LEU A 48 25.26 -7.44 -19.00
N ASP A 49 24.72 -8.65 -19.09
CA ASP A 49 25.51 -9.86 -19.23
C ASP A 49 26.12 -9.99 -20.64
N ALA A 50 26.87 -11.08 -20.87
CA ALA A 50 27.53 -11.34 -22.15
C ALA A 50 26.54 -11.52 -23.33
N THR A 51 25.26 -11.75 -23.05
CA THR A 51 24.18 -11.84 -24.04
C THR A 51 23.43 -10.52 -24.23
N GLY A 52 23.80 -9.48 -23.49
CA GLY A 52 23.20 -8.15 -23.59
C GLY A 52 21.94 -7.99 -22.74
N ASN A 53 21.76 -8.79 -21.69
CA ASN A 53 20.56 -8.77 -20.84
C ASN A 53 20.88 -8.41 -19.38
N ALA A 54 19.97 -7.73 -18.70
CA ALA A 54 19.98 -7.55 -17.26
C ALA A 54 18.55 -7.51 -16.69
N SER A 55 18.42 -7.67 -15.39
CA SER A 55 17.15 -7.51 -14.69
C SER A 55 17.32 -6.86 -13.33
N ILE A 56 16.22 -6.28 -12.86
CA ILE A 56 16.02 -5.82 -11.49
C ILE A 56 14.74 -6.45 -10.93
N THR A 57 14.59 -6.36 -9.64
CA THR A 57 13.41 -6.74 -8.88
C THR A 57 12.82 -5.51 -8.20
N VAL A 58 11.60 -5.64 -7.68
CA VAL A 58 10.98 -4.58 -6.87
C VAL A 58 11.86 -4.23 -5.66
N GLY A 59 12.51 -5.22 -5.04
CA GLY A 59 13.38 -5.00 -3.88
C GLY A 59 14.66 -4.22 -4.17
N ASP A 60 15.05 -4.08 -5.45
CA ASP A 60 16.17 -3.22 -5.84
C ASP A 60 15.75 -1.73 -5.88
N ILE A 61 14.45 -1.45 -6.04
CA ILE A 61 13.88 -0.10 -6.18
C ILE A 61 13.18 0.35 -4.89
N ASP A 62 12.48 -0.54 -4.20
CA ASP A 62 11.75 -0.21 -2.97
C ASP A 62 12.71 -0.11 -1.78
N ALA A 63 12.92 1.11 -1.30
CA ALA A 63 13.75 1.46 -0.16
C ALA A 63 12.94 1.56 1.15
N GLY A 64 11.95 0.69 1.32
CA GLY A 64 11.11 0.62 2.51
C GLY A 64 9.95 1.61 2.44
N SER A 65 9.14 1.50 1.39
CA SER A 65 7.85 2.21 1.28
C SER A 65 6.98 1.93 2.51
N THR A 66 6.14 2.89 2.89
CA THR A 66 5.36 2.82 4.12
C THR A 66 3.92 3.24 3.91
N ASP A 67 3.03 2.69 4.72
CA ASP A 67 1.66 3.15 4.86
C ASP A 67 1.21 3.04 6.32
N ALA A 68 0.18 3.81 6.72
CA ALA A 68 -0.37 3.80 8.07
C ALA A 68 -1.15 2.51 8.41
N CYS A 69 -1.86 1.92 7.44
CA CYS A 69 -2.68 0.73 7.60
C CYS A 69 -2.17 -0.50 6.87
N GLY A 70 -1.11 -0.35 6.08
CA GLY A 70 -0.28 -1.43 5.58
C GLY A 70 -0.30 -1.52 4.06
N ILE A 71 0.80 -2.03 3.50
CA ILE A 71 0.96 -2.16 2.05
C ILE A 71 0.41 -3.52 1.59
N ALA A 72 -0.39 -3.51 0.52
CA ALA A 72 -0.84 -4.73 -0.15
C ALA A 72 0.14 -5.18 -1.24
N THR A 73 0.53 -4.27 -2.12
CA THR A 73 1.36 -4.60 -3.28
C THR A 73 2.37 -3.51 -3.60
N THR A 74 3.47 -3.95 -4.22
CA THR A 74 4.54 -3.10 -4.75
C THR A 74 4.93 -3.64 -6.12
N THR A 75 4.91 -2.79 -7.15
CA THR A 75 5.22 -3.20 -8.53
C THR A 75 6.14 -2.18 -9.21
N ILE A 76 6.86 -2.65 -10.23
CA ILE A 76 7.66 -1.79 -11.12
C ILE A 76 7.18 -1.96 -12.56
N ASP A 77 7.21 -0.88 -13.33
CA ASP A 77 6.75 -0.86 -14.73
C ASP A 77 7.72 -1.57 -15.70
N LYS A 78 8.98 -1.73 -15.30
CA LYS A 78 9.99 -2.46 -16.08
C LYS A 78 11.01 -3.12 -15.16
N SER A 79 11.32 -4.39 -15.44
CA SER A 79 12.24 -5.21 -14.66
C SER A 79 13.35 -5.86 -15.48
N THR A 80 13.30 -5.76 -16.80
CA THR A 80 14.28 -6.37 -17.72
C THR A 80 14.84 -5.32 -18.67
N PHE A 81 16.11 -5.47 -19.01
CA PHE A 81 16.86 -4.51 -19.82
C PHE A 81 17.69 -5.25 -20.86
N THR A 82 17.81 -4.63 -22.02
CA THR A 82 18.58 -5.15 -23.15
C THR A 82 19.59 -4.11 -23.65
N CYS A 83 20.38 -4.44 -24.67
CA CYS A 83 21.24 -3.48 -25.37
C CYS A 83 20.50 -2.22 -25.88
N ALA A 84 19.18 -2.29 -26.12
CA ALA A 84 18.37 -1.13 -26.52
C ALA A 84 18.12 -0.14 -25.38
N ASP A 85 18.29 -0.58 -24.14
CA ASP A 85 18.05 0.19 -22.93
C ASP A 85 19.36 0.77 -22.33
N VAL A 86 20.46 0.75 -23.08
CA VAL A 86 21.73 1.32 -22.61
C VAL A 86 21.59 2.83 -22.45
N GLY A 87 21.81 3.30 -21.22
CA GLY A 87 21.69 4.69 -20.83
C GLY A 87 20.81 4.87 -19.59
N PRO A 88 20.47 6.12 -19.24
CA PRO A 88 19.53 6.39 -18.16
C PRO A 88 18.15 5.83 -18.49
N ASN A 89 17.57 5.07 -17.55
CA ASN A 89 16.18 4.60 -17.61
C ASN A 89 15.46 5.08 -16.35
N THR A 90 14.25 5.61 -16.52
CA THR A 90 13.36 5.91 -15.40
C THR A 90 12.42 4.73 -15.20
N ILE A 91 12.37 4.24 -13.98
CA ILE A 91 11.49 3.13 -13.57
C ILE A 91 10.49 3.68 -12.56
N THR A 92 9.23 3.32 -12.72
CA THR A 92 8.14 3.74 -11.82
C THR A 92 7.89 2.63 -10.80
N LEU A 93 8.05 2.95 -9.52
CA LEU A 93 7.56 2.12 -8.41
C LEU A 93 6.12 2.53 -8.08
N THR A 94 5.20 1.57 -8.13
CA THR A 94 3.82 1.76 -7.69
C THR A 94 3.59 0.97 -6.42
N VAL A 95 3.06 1.63 -5.38
CA VAL A 95 2.73 1.03 -4.09
C VAL A 95 1.23 1.13 -3.91
N THR A 96 0.57 0.06 -3.51
CA THR A 96 -0.86 0.04 -3.20
C THR A 96 -1.06 -0.48 -1.80
N ASP A 97 -1.86 0.22 -0.99
CA ASP A 97 -2.18 -0.21 0.36
C ASP A 97 -3.27 -1.30 0.42
N VAL A 98 -3.56 -1.82 1.61
CA VAL A 98 -4.61 -2.85 1.82
C VAL A 98 -6.04 -2.34 1.62
N ASN A 99 -6.22 -1.04 1.48
CA ASN A 99 -7.49 -0.35 1.29
C ASN A 99 -7.71 0.14 -0.15
N GLY A 100 -6.73 -0.05 -1.03
CA GLY A 100 -6.79 0.26 -2.46
C GLY A 100 -6.27 1.65 -2.84
N ASN A 101 -5.65 2.38 -1.91
CA ASN A 101 -5.03 3.67 -2.21
C ASN A 101 -3.66 3.46 -2.88
N VAL A 102 -3.30 4.37 -3.80
CA VAL A 102 -2.09 4.33 -4.64
C VAL A 102 -1.41 5.68 -4.68
#